data_AF-A0A920KZ78-F1
#
_entry.id   AF-A0A920KZ78-F1
#
_cell.length_a   1.000
_cell.length_b   1.000
_cell.length_c   1.000
_cell.angle_alpha   90.00
_cell.angle_beta   90.00
_cell.angle_gamma   90.00
#
_symmetry.space_group_name_H-M   'P 1'
#
loop_
_entity.id
_entity.type
_entity.pdbx_description
1 polymer ?
#
loop_
_entity_poly.entity_id
_entity_poly.type
_entity_poly.pdbx_seq_one_letter_code
_entity_poly.pdbx_strand_id
1 'polypeptide(L)'
;MDLEAPPFEEYASVLTEHFQRWTPEDRYVSLHVEKKIACNWKIAMEAFIESYHAIQTHPQILSFTGGDNSQYDVFGDHLSRTITAQGIPNPGQADRYSVQESVEAMTGPGGFERAQN
;
A
#
# COMPACT_ATOMS: atom_id res chain seq x y z
N MET A 1 -12.77 15.58 -20.65
CA MET A 1 -11.73 14.75 -21.28
C MET A 1 -10.97 15.65 -22.23
N ASP A 2 -9.64 15.60 -22.19
CA ASP A 2 -8.75 16.38 -23.05
C ASP A 2 -8.32 15.54 -24.27
N LEU A 3 -8.45 16.10 -25.47
CA LEU A 3 -8.09 15.44 -26.72
C LEU A 3 -6.65 15.72 -27.15
N GLU A 4 -6.00 16.70 -26.53
CA GLU A 4 -4.60 17.09 -26.77
C GLU A 4 -3.66 16.55 -25.68
N ALA A 5 -4.17 15.65 -24.82
CA ALA A 5 -3.38 15.01 -23.79
C ALA A 5 -2.18 14.25 -24.39
N PRO A 6 -1.01 14.27 -23.72
CA PRO A 6 0.13 13.48 -24.16
C PRO A 6 -0.18 11.97 -24.10
N PRO A 7 0.61 11.14 -24.80
CA PRO A 7 0.53 9.69 -24.66
C PRO A 7 0.63 9.26 -23.20
N PHE A 8 -0.08 8.20 -22.82
CA PHE A 8 -0.12 7.73 -21.43
C PHE A 8 1.28 7.37 -20.90
N GLU A 9 2.13 6.79 -21.75
CA GLU A 9 3.49 6.39 -21.41
C GLU A 9 4.36 7.59 -21.02
N GLU A 10 4.12 8.76 -21.64
CA GLU A 10 4.80 10.00 -21.28
C GLU A 10 4.31 10.51 -19.91
N TYR A 11 3.00 10.55 -19.71
CA TYR A 11 2.40 10.99 -18.44
C TYR A 11 2.73 10.06 -17.26
N ALA A 12 2.73 8.75 -17.50
CA ALA A 12 2.96 7.71 -16.50
C ALA A 12 4.43 7.61 -16.06
N SER A 13 5.36 8.21 -16.80
CA SER A 13 6.78 8.23 -16.46
C SER A 13 7.31 6.81 -16.17
N VAL A 14 8.06 6.63 -15.08
CA VAL A 14 8.66 5.36 -14.65
C VAL A 14 7.66 4.33 -14.08
N LEU A 15 6.35 4.62 -14.09
CA LEU A 15 5.34 3.75 -13.48
C LEU A 15 5.33 2.36 -14.12
N THR A 16 5.43 2.28 -15.45
CA THR A 16 5.43 1.00 -16.17
C THR A 16 6.62 0.13 -15.79
N GLU A 17 7.78 0.73 -15.53
CA GLU A 17 8.99 0.04 -15.06
C GLU A 17 8.80 -0.57 -13.68
N HIS A 18 8.12 0.13 -12.77
CA HIS A 18 7.80 -0.40 -11.43
C HIS A 18 6.95 -1.68 -11.47
N PHE A 19 6.12 -1.84 -12.51
CA PHE A 19 5.25 -3.00 -12.66
C PHE A 19 5.89 -4.17 -13.40
N GLN A 20 7.06 -4.05 -14.03
CA GLN A 20 7.67 -5.13 -14.83
C GLN A 20 7.88 -6.46 -14.07
N ARG A 21 8.02 -6.41 -12.75
CA ARG A 21 8.23 -7.60 -11.89
C ARG A 21 6.94 -8.25 -11.42
N TRP A 22 5.80 -7.61 -11.65
CA TRP A 22 4.49 -8.06 -11.23
C TRP A 22 3.60 -8.23 -12.47
N THR A 23 2.78 -9.29 -12.52
CA THR A 23 1.82 -9.50 -13.62
C THR A 23 0.41 -9.13 -13.16
N PRO A 24 0.03 -7.83 -13.13
CA PRO A 24 -1.32 -7.41 -12.77
C PRO A 24 -2.38 -7.93 -13.76
N GLU A 25 -2.00 -8.23 -15.00
CA GLU A 25 -2.87 -8.79 -16.04
C GLU A 25 -3.36 -10.20 -15.72
N ASP A 26 -2.64 -10.95 -14.88
CA ASP A 26 -3.01 -12.30 -14.43
C ASP A 26 -3.95 -12.27 -13.19
N ARG A 27 -4.61 -11.14 -12.93
CA ARG A 27 -5.55 -10.98 -11.81
C ARG A 27 -6.99 -10.99 -12.30
N TYR A 28 -7.90 -11.32 -11.39
CA TYR A 28 -9.34 -11.18 -11.60
C TYR A 28 -9.95 -10.39 -10.44
N VAL A 29 -11.09 -9.74 -10.70
CA VAL A 29 -11.84 -9.04 -9.66
C VAL A 29 -12.66 -10.05 -8.89
N SER A 30 -12.27 -10.33 -7.64
CA SER A 30 -13.02 -11.22 -6.75
C SER A 30 -14.22 -10.54 -6.10
N LEU A 31 -14.13 -9.22 -5.87
CA LEU A 31 -15.18 -8.41 -5.23
C LEU A 31 -15.07 -6.95 -5.68
N HIS A 32 -16.20 -6.28 -5.85
CA HIS A 32 -16.28 -4.84 -6.07
C HIS A 32 -17.17 -4.22 -4.97
N VAL A 33 -16.61 -3.24 -4.23
CA VAL A 33 -17.31 -2.55 -3.14
C VAL A 33 -17.35 -1.06 -3.45
N GLU A 34 -18.56 -0.48 -3.39
CA GLU A 34 -18.77 0.96 -3.53
C GLU A 34 -19.36 1.53 -2.24
N LYS A 35 -18.86 2.70 -1.80
CA LYS A 35 -19.40 3.42 -0.66
C LYS A 35 -19.42 4.92 -0.93
N LYS A 36 -20.56 5.55 -0.70
CA LYS A 36 -20.68 7.01 -0.71
C LYS A 36 -20.07 7.59 0.55
N ILE A 37 -19.04 8.41 0.41
CA ILE A 37 -18.38 9.12 1.51
C ILE A 37 -18.76 10.60 1.43
N ALA A 38 -19.29 11.15 2.53
CA ALA A 38 -19.71 12.55 2.61
C ALA A 38 -18.50 13.48 2.85
N CYS A 39 -17.57 13.53 1.89
CA CYS A 39 -16.39 14.40 1.96
C CYS A 39 -15.98 14.89 0.56
N ASN A 40 -15.04 15.84 0.51
CA ASN A 40 -14.39 16.20 -0.75
C ASN A 40 -13.49 15.03 -1.20
N TRP A 41 -13.53 14.70 -2.49
CA TRP A 41 -12.75 13.60 -3.05
C TRP A 41 -11.23 13.74 -2.78
N LYS A 42 -10.71 14.97 -2.65
CA LYS A 42 -9.29 15.20 -2.32
C LYS A 42 -8.93 14.71 -0.93
N ILE A 43 -9.76 15.00 0.07
CA ILE A 43 -9.57 14.49 1.45
C ILE A 43 -9.63 12.96 1.47
N ALA A 44 -10.53 12.38 0.67
CA ALA A 44 -10.61 10.93 0.55
C ALA A 44 -9.31 10.34 0.00
N MET A 45 -8.72 10.96 -1.03
CA MET A 45 -7.44 10.51 -1.62
C MET A 45 -6.23 10.80 -0.72
N GLU A 46 -6.23 11.91 0.02
CA GLU A 46 -5.16 12.28 0.95
C GLU A 46 -4.88 11.16 1.96
N ALA A 47 -5.93 10.51 2.48
CA ALA A 47 -5.80 9.37 3.40
C ALA A 47 -5.11 8.12 2.80
N PHE A 48 -4.94 8.04 1.47
CA PHE A 48 -4.28 6.91 0.80
C PHE A 48 -2.89 7.26 0.26
N ILE A 49 -2.45 8.52 0.37
CA ILE A 49 -1.11 8.97 -0.04
C ILE A 49 -0.19 9.23 1.16
N GLU A 50 -0.61 8.89 2.39
CA GLU A 50 0.21 8.95 3.60
C GLU A 50 -0.09 7.80 4.59
N SER A 51 0.81 7.57 5.55
CA SER A 51 0.71 6.54 6.60
C SER A 51 0.63 7.15 8.01
N TYR A 52 0.73 8.47 8.14
CA TYR A 52 0.78 9.20 9.39
C TYR A 52 -0.47 8.97 10.24
N HIS A 53 -1.66 9.01 9.64
CA HIS A 53 -2.89 8.78 10.38
C HIS A 53 -3.04 7.33 10.87
N ALA A 54 -2.37 6.37 10.19
CA ALA A 54 -2.63 4.96 10.37
C ALA A 54 -2.30 4.45 11.79
N ILE A 55 -1.28 5.04 12.41
CA ILE A 55 -0.88 4.75 13.81
C ILE A 55 -2.05 4.95 14.76
N GLN A 56 -2.85 6.00 14.54
CA GLN A 56 -3.96 6.35 15.41
C GLN A 56 -5.28 5.67 15.03
N THR A 57 -5.53 5.48 13.73
CA THR A 57 -6.87 5.07 13.24
C THR A 57 -7.00 3.60 12.93
N HIS A 58 -5.89 2.88 12.70
CA HIS A 58 -5.89 1.49 12.23
C HIS A 58 -5.15 0.55 13.20
N PRO A 59 -5.61 0.39 14.46
CA PRO A 59 -4.94 -0.50 15.43
C PRO A 59 -4.85 -1.96 14.95
N GLN A 60 -5.72 -2.37 14.02
CA GLN A 60 -5.77 -3.73 13.47
C GLN A 60 -4.57 -4.09 12.60
N ILE A 61 -3.92 -3.10 11.97
CA ILE A 61 -2.82 -3.37 11.02
C ILE A 61 -1.43 -3.12 11.63
N LEU A 62 -1.36 -2.53 12.83
CA LEU A 62 -0.08 -2.19 13.48
C LEU A 62 0.74 -3.43 13.85
N SER A 63 0.11 -4.60 13.97
CA SER A 63 0.82 -5.85 14.25
C SER A 63 1.63 -6.37 13.05
N PHE A 64 1.36 -5.91 11.82
CA PHE A 64 2.01 -6.46 10.62
C PHE A 64 2.37 -5.42 9.55
N THR A 65 2.12 -4.14 9.77
CA THR A 65 2.45 -3.05 8.83
C THR A 65 3.46 -2.08 9.46
N GLY A 66 4.64 -1.95 8.84
CA GLY A 66 5.70 -1.02 9.23
C GLY A 66 5.44 0.44 8.83
N GLY A 67 4.25 0.98 9.14
CA GLY A 67 3.77 2.28 8.64
C GLY A 67 4.66 3.49 8.96
N ASP A 68 5.35 3.49 10.10
CA ASP A 68 6.24 4.61 10.49
C ASP A 68 7.49 4.67 9.60
N ASN A 69 7.85 3.56 8.96
CA ASN A 69 8.99 3.44 8.07
C ASN A 69 8.59 3.54 6.60
N SER A 70 7.39 4.04 6.30
CA SER A 70 6.95 4.21 4.92
C SER A 70 7.89 5.14 4.14
N GLN A 71 8.35 4.66 2.98
CA GLN A 71 9.13 5.45 2.05
C GLN A 71 8.21 6.20 1.10
N TYR A 72 8.50 7.47 0.87
CA TYR A 72 7.82 8.33 -0.08
C TYR A 72 8.79 8.83 -1.13
N ASP A 73 8.49 8.57 -2.39
CA ASP A 73 9.29 9.00 -3.54
C ASP A 73 8.42 9.86 -4.47
N VAL A 74 9.05 10.85 -5.12
CA VAL A 74 8.42 11.69 -6.15
C VAL A 74 9.27 11.63 -7.41
N PHE A 75 8.62 11.34 -8.54
CA PHE A 75 9.23 11.18 -9.85
C PHE A 75 8.60 12.18 -10.84
N GLY A 76 9.35 13.25 -11.14
CA GLY A 76 8.85 14.32 -12.00
C GLY A 76 7.57 14.97 -11.44
N ASP A 77 6.68 15.38 -12.34
CA ASP A 77 5.53 16.22 -11.99
C ASP A 77 4.25 15.43 -11.70
N HIS A 78 4.18 14.15 -12.10
CA HIS A 78 2.91 13.41 -12.20
C HIS A 78 2.88 12.10 -11.42
N LEU A 79 3.99 11.70 -10.80
CA LEU A 79 4.09 10.41 -10.12
C LEU A 79 4.71 10.54 -8.73
N SER A 80 4.01 10.02 -7.73
CA SER A 80 4.55 9.73 -6.40
C SER A 80 4.35 8.26 -6.07
N ARG A 81 5.20 7.71 -5.21
CA ARG A 81 5.12 6.32 -4.76
C ARG A 81 5.27 6.23 -3.25
N THR A 82 4.43 5.42 -2.63
CA THR A 82 4.55 5.04 -1.22
C THR A 82 4.88 3.56 -1.13
N ILE A 83 5.93 3.20 -0.41
CA ILE A 83 6.28 1.82 -0.09
C ILE A 83 6.22 1.63 1.43
N THR A 84 5.42 0.66 1.87
CA THR A 84 5.27 0.30 3.28
C THR A 84 5.61 -1.16 3.46
N ALA A 85 6.53 -1.44 4.40
CA ALA A 85 6.90 -2.81 4.72
C ALA A 85 5.72 -3.56 5.36
N GLN A 86 5.54 -4.81 4.94
CA GLN A 86 4.48 -5.72 5.41
C GLN A 86 5.12 -6.95 6.07
N GLY A 87 4.41 -7.60 6.98
CA GLY A 87 4.91 -8.77 7.72
C GLY A 87 5.91 -8.43 8.82
N ILE A 88 5.98 -7.16 9.23
CA ILE A 88 6.76 -6.69 10.38
C ILE A 88 5.87 -5.86 11.30
N PRO A 89 6.13 -5.82 12.62
CA PRO A 89 5.37 -4.93 13.48
C PRO A 89 5.68 -3.47 13.11
N ASN A 90 4.70 -2.60 13.30
CA ASN A 90 4.96 -1.17 13.33
C ASN A 90 6.06 -0.88 14.39
N PRO A 91 7.01 0.04 14.15
CA PRO A 91 8.09 0.34 15.10
C PRO A 91 7.64 0.58 16.54
N GLY A 92 6.54 1.32 16.74
CA GLY A 92 5.97 1.56 18.07
C GLY A 92 5.35 0.32 18.75
N GLN A 93 5.25 -0.81 18.05
CA GLN A 93 4.71 -2.08 18.53
C GLN A 93 5.75 -3.21 18.50
N ALA A 94 7.03 -2.91 18.24
CA ALA A 94 8.08 -3.92 18.09
C ALA A 94 8.31 -4.78 19.34
N ASP A 95 8.06 -4.23 20.54
CA ASP A 95 8.15 -4.99 21.81
C ASP A 95 6.93 -5.90 22.06
N ARG A 96 5.85 -5.72 21.29
CA ARG A 96 4.57 -6.42 21.49
C ARG A 96 4.37 -7.59 20.55
N TYR A 97 4.96 -7.56 19.36
CA TYR A 97 4.78 -8.58 18.34
C TYR A 97 6.12 -9.00 17.74
N SER A 98 6.34 -10.31 17.67
CA SER A 98 7.45 -10.90 16.93
C SER A 98 7.18 -10.89 15.42
N VAL A 99 8.23 -11.07 14.60
CA VAL A 99 8.09 -11.19 13.14
C VAL A 99 7.19 -12.37 12.75
N GLN A 100 7.26 -13.49 13.49
CA GLN A 100 6.40 -14.64 13.23
C GLN A 100 4.91 -14.27 13.41
N GLU A 101 4.57 -13.65 14.53
CA GLU A 101 3.19 -13.20 14.81
C GLU A 101 2.71 -12.18 13.77
N SER A 102 3.60 -11.28 13.30
CA SER A 102 3.28 -10.33 12.23
C SER A 102 2.93 -11.02 10.90
N VAL A 103 3.75 -11.99 10.48
CA VAL A 103 3.50 -12.72 9.23
C VAL A 103 2.22 -13.56 9.33
N GLU A 104 2.00 -14.23 10.46
CA GLU A 104 0.79 -15.01 10.70
C GLU A 104 -0.47 -14.13 10.78
N ALA A 105 -0.39 -12.94 11.38
CA ALA A 105 -1.51 -11.99 11.39
C ALA A 105 -1.89 -11.53 9.98
N MET A 106 -0.90 -11.35 9.10
CA MET A 106 -1.11 -10.92 7.71
C MET A 106 -1.63 -12.05 6.80
N THR A 107 -1.11 -13.27 6.96
CA THR A 107 -1.30 -14.37 6.00
C THR A 107 -2.15 -15.53 6.53
N GLY A 108 -2.51 -15.49 7.81
CA GLY A 108 -3.22 -16.54 8.53
C GLY A 108 -2.29 -17.57 9.19
N PRO A 109 -2.86 -18.50 9.97
CA PRO A 109 -2.09 -19.53 10.68
C PRO A 109 -1.21 -20.36 9.75
N GLY A 110 0.02 -20.67 10.18
CA GLY A 110 1.00 -21.43 9.40
C GLY A 110 1.57 -20.65 8.19
N GLY A 111 1.38 -19.33 8.17
CA GLY A 111 1.84 -18.47 7.08
C GLY A 111 3.35 -18.21 7.12
N PHE A 112 3.94 -18.19 8.30
CA PHE A 112 5.38 -17.98 8.48
C PHE A 112 6.20 -19.15 7.94
N GLU A 113 5.79 -20.40 8.22
CA GLU A 113 6.47 -21.60 7.69
C GLU A 113 6.34 -21.68 6.17
N ARG A 114 5.21 -21.24 5.60
CA ARG A 114 5.01 -21.18 4.14
C ARG A 114 5.89 -20.13 3.48
N ALA A 115 6.20 -19.04 4.16
CA ALA A 115 7.06 -17.97 3.64
C ALA A 115 8.56 -18.30 3.63
N GLN A 116 8.99 -19.34 4.37
CA GLN A 116 10.39 -19.76 4.45
C GLN A 116 10.80 -20.80 3.39
N ASN A 117 9.84 -21.40 2.69
CA ASN A 117 10.08 -22.37 1.62
C ASN A 117 10.08 -21.69 0.25
#